data_AF-A0A8B8R0V6-F1
#
_entry.id   AF-A0A8B8R0V6-F1
#
_cell.length_a   1.000
_cell.length_b   1.000
_cell.length_c   1.000
_cell.angle_alpha   90.00
_cell.angle_beta   90.00
_cell.angle_gamma   90.00
#
_symmetry.space_group_name_H-M   'P 1'
#
loop_
_entity.id
_entity.type
_entity.pdbx_description
1 polymer ?
#
loop_
_entity_poly.entity_id
_entity_poly.type
_entity_poly.pdbx_seq_one_letter_code
_entity_poly.pdbx_strand_id
1 'polypeptide(L)'
;MDPQAFIRLSIGSLGLRFPGSTLNSVKSGIQPFSSSCVCEIRLRGFPAQTLTIPLVSNPEATPDCQSIASSFYLEESDLKALTAPGCFYSSQAYLEISVFTGRKGSHCGVGNKRQQLGTFKLEVSPDWGKAKPVILFNGWIGIGKSKLDSGQPGVELHLRVKLDPDPRYVFQFEDVTRLSPQIVQLQGSIKQPIFSCKFSHDRPESWQPWGKLEAWRERGLRDSICCRFRLLSEGQEGGELLVSEININAEKGGEFFIDTDRQMRASGQTPIPSPRSSGDFGGLSPVVGGFVMCCKVRGEGKNSKPLVQLAMRHVTCVEDAAIFMALAAAVDLSIEACRPFRRKMRRVSQTRHSW
;
A
#
# COMPACT_ATOMS: atom_id res chain seq x y z
N MET A 1 10.11 -16.42 10.28
CA MET A 1 10.00 -15.09 9.67
C MET A 1 11.40 -14.68 9.28
N ASP A 2 11.89 -15.29 8.21
CA ASP A 2 13.15 -14.88 7.65
C ASP A 2 12.86 -13.67 6.76
N PRO A 3 13.68 -12.61 6.82
CA PRO A 3 13.54 -11.50 5.91
C PRO A 3 13.61 -12.05 4.50
N GLN A 4 12.55 -11.86 3.73
CA GLN A 4 12.54 -12.24 2.33
C GLN A 4 13.43 -11.25 1.58
N ALA A 5 14.33 -11.78 0.76
CA ALA A 5 15.25 -10.97 -0.02
C ALA A 5 14.48 -10.25 -1.13
N PHE A 6 14.15 -8.98 -0.92
CA PHE A 6 13.76 -8.07 -1.99
C PHE A 6 14.95 -7.20 -2.39
N ILE A 7 14.86 -6.69 -3.61
CA ILE A 7 15.86 -5.78 -4.18
C ILE A 7 15.12 -4.56 -4.69
N ARG A 8 15.57 -3.39 -4.25
CA ARG A 8 15.08 -2.12 -4.77
C ARG A 8 15.97 -1.67 -5.92
N LEU A 9 15.40 -1.64 -7.12
CA LEU A 9 15.98 -0.96 -8.27
C LEU A 9 15.49 0.48 -8.28
N SER A 10 16.37 1.43 -8.00
CA SER A 10 16.06 2.86 -8.00
C SER A 10 16.66 3.56 -9.21
N ILE A 11 15.84 4.38 -9.86
CA ILE A 11 16.23 5.28 -10.95
C ILE A 11 16.13 6.70 -10.41
N GLY A 12 17.25 7.41 -10.38
CA GLY A 12 17.38 8.73 -9.78
C GLY A 12 18.19 9.70 -10.62
N SER A 13 18.32 10.92 -10.11
CA SER A 13 19.14 11.99 -10.70
C SER A 13 18.83 12.24 -12.18
N LEU A 14 17.55 12.14 -12.58
CA LEU A 14 17.16 12.32 -13.97
C LEU A 14 17.35 13.78 -14.40
N GLY A 15 18.07 14.01 -15.48
CA GLY A 15 18.27 15.34 -16.06
C GLY A 15 18.47 15.26 -17.56
N LEU A 16 17.87 16.18 -18.31
CA LEU A 16 18.03 16.24 -19.75
C LEU A 16 18.87 17.45 -20.12
N ARG A 17 19.83 17.33 -21.04
CA ARG A 17 20.51 18.48 -21.62
C ARG A 17 20.64 18.33 -23.13
N PHE A 18 20.71 19.47 -23.82
CA PHE A 18 20.89 19.56 -25.27
C PHE A 18 22.24 20.22 -25.54
N PRO A 19 23.30 19.43 -25.79
CA PRO A 19 24.62 19.97 -26.14
C PRO A 19 24.53 20.78 -27.45
N GLY A 20 25.10 21.99 -27.46
CA GLY A 20 25.20 22.80 -28.68
C GLY A 20 24.10 23.85 -28.92
N SER A 21 23.11 24.03 -28.03
CA SER A 21 22.26 25.23 -28.10
C SER A 21 22.98 26.44 -27.47
N THR A 22 23.94 27.03 -28.18
CA THR A 22 24.39 28.39 -27.86
C THR A 22 23.16 29.30 -27.87
N LEU A 23 22.90 29.95 -26.74
CA LEU A 23 21.76 30.81 -26.49
C LEU A 23 21.88 32.14 -27.28
N ASN A 24 21.99 32.05 -28.60
CA ASN A 24 21.87 33.18 -29.51
C ASN A 24 20.41 33.29 -29.99
N SER A 25 19.48 33.48 -29.05
CA SER A 25 18.14 33.99 -29.36
C SER A 25 17.87 35.25 -28.54
N VAL A 26 18.60 36.31 -28.88
CA VAL A 26 18.29 37.69 -28.44
C VAL A 26 17.47 38.42 -29.52
N LYS A 27 17.06 37.75 -30.61
CA LYS A 27 16.34 38.43 -31.72
C LYS A 27 15.05 37.76 -32.23
N SER A 28 14.53 36.76 -31.54
CA SER A 28 13.15 36.30 -31.79
C SER A 28 12.50 35.98 -30.46
N GLY A 29 11.45 36.73 -30.10
CA GLY A 29 10.71 36.63 -28.83
C GLY A 29 9.90 35.35 -28.69
N ILE A 30 10.52 34.19 -28.91
CA ILE A 30 9.96 32.87 -28.71
C ILE A 30 10.91 32.13 -27.76
N GLN A 31 10.43 31.88 -26.54
CA GLN A 31 11.16 31.17 -25.48
C GLN A 31 11.80 29.86 -26.01
N PRO A 32 13.06 29.55 -25.66
CA PRO A 32 13.70 28.30 -26.05
C PRO A 32 13.06 27.13 -25.29
N PHE A 33 12.38 26.23 -26.03
CA PHE A 33 11.83 24.95 -25.60
C PHE A 33 11.19 24.89 -24.20
N SER A 34 10.04 25.55 -24.00
CA SER A 34 9.19 25.33 -22.80
C SER A 34 8.37 24.03 -22.84
N SER A 35 8.65 23.11 -23.77
CA SER A 35 7.94 21.83 -23.83
C SER A 35 8.47 20.89 -22.75
N SER A 36 7.62 20.61 -21.76
CA SER A 36 7.86 19.59 -20.75
C SER A 36 8.27 18.27 -21.41
N CYS A 37 9.50 17.82 -21.17
CA CYS A 37 9.96 16.51 -21.62
C CYS A 37 9.46 15.44 -20.65
N VAL A 38 9.02 14.32 -21.20
CA VAL A 38 8.42 13.23 -20.43
C VAL A 38 9.24 11.97 -20.64
N CYS A 39 9.69 11.38 -19.54
CA CYS A 39 10.31 10.08 -19.44
C CYS A 39 9.25 8.98 -19.35
N GLU A 40 9.48 7.85 -20.00
CA GLU A 40 8.76 6.61 -19.79
C GLU A 40 9.79 5.53 -19.42
N ILE A 41 9.64 4.95 -18.23
CA ILE A 41 10.52 3.94 -17.64
C ILE A 41 9.80 2.60 -17.68
N ARG A 42 10.42 1.58 -18.28
CA ARG A 42 9.82 0.27 -18.50
C ARG A 42 10.77 -0.83 -18.03
N LEU A 43 10.19 -1.81 -17.34
CA LEU A 43 10.84 -3.07 -16.98
C LEU A 43 9.86 -4.20 -17.31
N ARG A 44 10.34 -5.27 -17.95
CA ARG A 44 9.50 -6.40 -18.37
C ARG A 44 8.77 -7.01 -17.17
N GLY A 45 7.45 -7.21 -17.27
CA GLY A 45 6.63 -7.75 -16.18
C GLY A 45 6.13 -6.70 -15.18
N PHE A 46 6.57 -5.44 -15.29
CA PHE A 46 6.16 -4.35 -14.40
C PHE A 46 5.40 -3.26 -15.18
N PRO A 47 4.49 -2.52 -14.52
CA PRO A 47 3.80 -1.40 -15.14
C PRO A 47 4.79 -0.28 -15.49
N ALA A 48 4.61 0.31 -16.69
CA ALA A 48 5.43 1.43 -17.14
C ALA A 48 5.17 2.69 -16.30
N GLN A 49 6.23 3.37 -15.88
CA GLN A 49 6.16 4.59 -15.08
C GLN A 49 6.49 5.80 -15.95
N THR A 50 5.73 6.89 -15.84
CA THR A 50 5.91 8.11 -16.67
C THR A 50 6.10 9.32 -15.79
N LEU A 51 7.10 10.16 -16.08
CA LEU A 51 7.46 11.32 -15.25
C LEU A 51 8.05 12.46 -16.09
N THR A 52 7.95 13.69 -15.61
CA THR A 52 8.58 14.85 -16.26
C THR A 52 10.06 14.94 -15.89
N ILE A 53 10.92 15.25 -16.87
CA ILE A 53 12.37 15.36 -16.67
C ILE A 53 12.77 16.83 -16.61
N PRO A 54 13.57 17.24 -15.60
CA PRO A 54 14.08 18.60 -15.56
C PRO A 54 15.11 18.83 -16.67
N LEU A 55 15.03 20.00 -17.29
CA LEU A 55 16.00 20.48 -18.26
C LEU A 55 17.19 21.12 -17.51
N VAL A 56 18.39 20.62 -17.75
CA VAL A 56 19.63 21.11 -17.12
C VAL A 56 20.35 22.02 -18.11
N SER A 57 20.29 23.33 -17.84
CA SER A 57 20.87 24.37 -18.72
C SER A 57 22.34 24.68 -18.42
N ASN A 58 22.81 24.40 -17.20
CA ASN A 58 24.20 24.64 -16.80
C ASN A 58 25.02 23.34 -16.89
N PRO A 59 26.11 23.26 -17.70
CA PRO A 59 26.94 22.07 -17.81
C PRO A 59 27.65 21.65 -16.52
N GLU A 60 27.83 22.57 -15.55
CA GLU A 60 28.41 22.28 -14.23
C GLU A 60 27.35 21.87 -13.19
N ALA A 61 26.06 22.01 -13.49
CA ALA A 61 25.01 21.59 -12.57
C ALA A 61 24.88 20.06 -12.60
N THR A 62 25.37 19.41 -11.54
CA THR A 62 25.10 17.99 -11.30
C THR A 62 23.67 17.83 -10.79
N PRO A 63 22.83 17.01 -11.44
CA PRO A 63 21.52 16.67 -10.89
C PRO A 63 21.66 16.09 -9.49
N ASP A 64 20.70 16.37 -8.61
CA ASP A 64 20.75 15.92 -7.22
C ASP A 64 20.99 14.40 -7.14
N CYS A 65 22.11 14.04 -6.53
CA CYS A 65 22.60 12.66 -6.43
C CYS A 65 21.72 11.80 -5.51
N GLN A 66 20.87 12.42 -4.68
CA GLN A 66 19.97 11.75 -3.75
C GLN A 66 18.52 11.66 -4.25
N SER A 67 18.16 12.39 -5.31
CA SER A 67 16.81 12.37 -5.88
C SER A 67 16.49 11.03 -6.54
N ILE A 68 15.39 10.38 -6.11
CA ILE A 68 14.84 9.16 -6.70
C ILE A 68 13.59 9.53 -7.51
N ALA A 69 13.61 9.25 -8.80
CA ALA A 69 12.50 9.54 -9.71
C ALA A 69 11.54 8.35 -9.86
N SER A 70 12.06 7.13 -9.77
CA SER A 70 11.29 5.89 -9.92
C SER A 70 11.96 4.74 -9.18
N SER A 71 11.18 3.74 -8.77
CA SER A 71 11.72 2.51 -8.18
C SER A 71 10.88 1.28 -8.55
N PHE A 72 11.54 0.14 -8.63
CA PHE A 72 10.95 -1.19 -8.75
C PHE A 72 11.42 -2.04 -7.57
N TYR A 73 10.56 -2.92 -7.09
CA TYR A 73 10.85 -3.86 -6.02
C TYR A 73 10.76 -5.26 -6.60
N LEU A 74 11.88 -5.98 -6.54
CA LEU A 74 12.05 -7.27 -7.19
C LEU A 74 12.21 -8.34 -6.11
N GLU A 75 11.43 -9.41 -6.19
CA GLU A 75 11.71 -10.66 -5.47
C GLU A 75 12.53 -11.63 -6.33
N GLU A 76 12.97 -12.74 -5.74
CA GLU A 76 13.77 -13.75 -6.44
C GLU A 76 13.04 -14.33 -7.67
N SER A 77 11.71 -14.49 -7.58
CA SER A 77 10.84 -14.92 -8.69
C SER A 77 10.91 -13.94 -9.87
N ASP A 78 10.88 -12.64 -9.59
CA ASP A 78 10.90 -11.60 -10.61
C ASP A 78 12.22 -11.61 -11.37
N LEU A 79 13.34 -11.75 -10.66
CA LEU A 79 14.66 -11.85 -11.28
C LEU A 79 14.78 -13.08 -12.17
N LYS A 80 14.23 -14.22 -11.73
CA LYS A 80 14.14 -15.43 -12.54
C LYS A 80 13.29 -15.21 -13.79
N ALA A 81 12.16 -14.53 -13.68
CA ALA A 81 11.29 -14.21 -14.80
C ALA A 81 11.94 -13.23 -15.80
N LEU A 82 12.71 -12.25 -15.29
CA LEU A 82 13.43 -11.27 -16.11
C LEU A 82 14.60 -11.90 -16.89
N THR A 83 15.25 -12.89 -16.30
CA THR A 83 16.38 -13.62 -16.92
C THR A 83 15.95 -14.83 -17.76
N ALA A 84 14.69 -15.25 -17.64
CA ALA A 84 14.14 -16.33 -18.44
C ALA A 84 14.06 -15.93 -19.94
N PRO A 85 14.44 -16.84 -20.86
CA PRO A 85 14.38 -16.56 -22.29
C PRO A 85 12.93 -16.37 -22.75
N GLY A 86 12.67 -15.25 -23.44
CA GLY A 86 11.36 -14.96 -24.02
C GLY A 86 11.05 -15.83 -25.24
N CYS A 87 9.79 -16.25 -25.40
CA CYS A 87 9.41 -17.23 -26.42
C CYS A 87 9.47 -16.75 -27.89
N PHE A 88 9.65 -15.44 -28.18
CA PHE A 88 9.62 -14.95 -29.57
C PHE A 88 10.44 -13.65 -29.80
N TYR A 89 11.78 -13.75 -29.87
CA TYR A 89 12.71 -12.72 -30.42
C TYR A 89 13.33 -11.64 -29.52
N SER A 90 13.34 -11.78 -28.19
CA SER A 90 14.46 -11.24 -27.39
C SER A 90 14.62 -12.03 -26.10
N SER A 91 15.75 -12.74 -25.97
CA SER A 91 16.03 -13.53 -24.78
C SER A 91 16.20 -12.65 -23.54
N GLN A 92 16.76 -11.45 -23.71
CA GLN A 92 17.18 -10.60 -22.59
C GLN A 92 16.18 -9.49 -22.26
N ALA A 93 15.89 -9.31 -20.97
CA ALA A 93 15.12 -8.18 -20.46
C ALA A 93 16.01 -6.94 -20.30
N TYR A 94 15.41 -5.76 -20.48
CA TYR A 94 16.09 -4.48 -20.30
C TYR A 94 15.24 -3.57 -19.39
N LEU A 95 15.91 -2.78 -18.56
CA LEU A 95 15.38 -1.52 -18.08
C LEU A 95 15.49 -0.51 -19.23
N GLU A 96 14.35 -0.08 -19.75
CA GLU A 96 14.26 0.87 -20.86
C GLU A 96 13.73 2.21 -20.38
N ILE A 97 14.44 3.29 -20.73
CA ILE A 97 14.09 4.66 -20.35
C ILE A 97 14.01 5.48 -21.64
N SER A 98 12.79 5.80 -22.06
CA SER A 98 12.52 6.53 -23.30
C SER A 98 12.08 7.96 -23.00
N VAL A 99 12.71 8.93 -23.66
CA VAL A 99 12.44 10.36 -23.46
C VAL A 99 11.68 10.91 -24.65
N PHE A 100 10.65 11.69 -24.37
CA PHE A 100 9.77 12.25 -25.37
C PHE A 100 9.52 13.74 -25.14
N THR A 101 9.24 14.46 -26.23
CA THR A 101 8.81 15.86 -26.23
C THR A 101 7.40 15.97 -26.81
N GLY A 102 6.64 16.98 -26.37
CA GLY A 102 5.26 17.26 -26.79
C GLY A 102 4.18 16.84 -25.78
N ARG A 103 2.95 17.33 -25.97
CA ARG A 103 1.79 17.05 -25.09
C ARG A 103 1.16 15.70 -25.46
N LYS A 104 0.76 14.91 -24.46
CA LYS A 104 -0.04 13.67 -24.66
C LYS A 104 -1.41 14.08 -25.19
N GLY A 105 -1.75 13.72 -26.43
CA GLY A 105 -3.04 14.06 -27.04
C GLY A 105 -4.20 13.45 -26.25
N SER A 106 -5.27 14.21 -26.02
CA SER A 106 -6.53 13.66 -25.54
C SER A 106 -7.27 12.98 -26.70
N HIS A 107 -8.10 11.99 -26.36
CA HIS A 107 -8.86 11.18 -27.31
C HIS A 107 -9.85 12.03 -28.14
N CYS A 108 -9.42 12.49 -29.32
CA CYS A 108 -10.22 12.71 -30.53
C CYS A 108 -9.27 13.15 -31.65
N GLY A 109 -9.50 12.66 -32.87
CA GLY A 109 -8.53 12.69 -33.98
C GLY A 109 -7.91 14.06 -34.25
N VAL A 110 -6.61 14.03 -34.60
CA VAL A 110 -5.70 15.16 -34.88
C VAL A 110 -5.04 15.79 -33.63
N GLY A 111 -4.28 14.99 -32.88
CA GLY A 111 -3.36 15.46 -31.84
C GLY A 111 -1.90 15.44 -32.30
N ASN A 112 -1.11 16.45 -31.92
CA ASN A 112 0.34 16.51 -32.13
C ASN A 112 1.01 15.20 -31.67
N LYS A 113 1.69 14.48 -32.58
CA LYS A 113 2.39 13.23 -32.25
C LYS A 113 3.50 13.50 -31.24
N ARG A 114 3.48 12.79 -30.10
CA ARG A 114 4.59 12.74 -29.12
C ARG A 114 5.86 12.31 -29.86
N GLN A 115 6.89 13.14 -29.86
CA GLN A 115 8.15 12.85 -30.55
C GLN A 115 9.14 12.24 -29.57
N GLN A 116 9.69 11.07 -29.89
CA GLN A 116 10.74 10.43 -29.11
C GLN A 116 12.08 11.11 -29.38
N LEU A 117 12.71 11.62 -28.32
CA LEU A 117 14.06 12.19 -28.36
C LEU A 117 15.13 11.11 -28.32
N GLY A 118 14.87 10.03 -27.59
CA GLY A 118 15.87 9.00 -27.37
C GLY A 118 15.47 7.90 -26.40
N THR A 119 16.30 6.87 -26.31
CA THR A 119 16.12 5.74 -25.40
C THR A 119 17.45 5.29 -24.80
N PHE A 120 17.47 5.15 -23.48
CA PHE A 120 18.48 4.44 -22.73
C PHE A 120 18.02 3.00 -22.47
N LYS A 121 18.93 2.03 -22.60
CA LYS A 121 18.67 0.61 -22.28
C LYS A 121 19.77 0.08 -21.39
N LEU A 122 19.38 -0.54 -20.28
CA LEU A 122 20.28 -1.25 -19.38
C LEU A 122 19.84 -2.71 -19.29
N GLU A 123 20.76 -3.60 -19.59
CA GLU A 123 20.51 -5.04 -19.60
C GLU A 123 20.30 -5.58 -18.18
N VAL A 124 19.27 -6.41 -18.02
CA VAL A 124 19.06 -7.16 -16.77
C VAL A 124 20.07 -8.29 -16.73
N SER A 125 20.93 -8.30 -15.71
CA SER A 125 21.94 -9.32 -15.49
C SER A 125 21.52 -10.25 -14.34
N PRO A 126 21.88 -11.54 -14.39
CA PRO A 126 21.71 -12.45 -13.25
C PRO A 126 22.32 -11.92 -11.94
N ASP A 127 23.32 -11.03 -12.05
CA ASP A 127 24.01 -10.43 -10.92
C ASP A 127 23.18 -9.43 -10.11
N TRP A 128 22.00 -9.03 -10.60
CA TRP A 128 21.12 -8.10 -9.89
C TRP A 128 20.64 -8.65 -8.54
N GLY A 129 20.69 -9.98 -8.36
CA GLY A 129 20.36 -10.71 -7.13
C GLY A 129 21.40 -10.64 -6.00
N LYS A 130 22.57 -10.03 -6.22
CA LYS A 130 23.68 -10.07 -5.25
C LYS A 130 23.36 -9.20 -4.03
N ALA A 131 23.67 -9.71 -2.83
CA ALA A 131 23.35 -9.09 -1.54
C ALA A 131 24.14 -7.79 -1.20
N LYS A 132 24.72 -7.10 -2.17
CA LYS A 132 25.47 -5.86 -1.98
C LYS A 132 24.84 -4.74 -2.80
N PRO A 133 24.80 -3.50 -2.29
CA PRO A 133 24.42 -2.35 -3.11
C PRO A 133 25.33 -2.22 -4.34
N VAL A 134 24.74 -2.03 -5.51
CA VAL A 134 25.47 -1.86 -6.77
C VAL A 134 24.92 -0.66 -7.53
N ILE A 135 25.80 0.21 -8.01
CA ILE A 135 25.45 1.25 -8.98
C ILE A 135 25.69 0.65 -10.36
N LEU A 136 24.60 0.43 -11.10
CA LEU A 136 24.68 -0.13 -12.46
C LEU A 136 25.05 0.94 -13.49
N PHE A 137 24.64 2.18 -13.24
CA PHE A 137 24.95 3.32 -14.08
C PHE A 137 24.88 4.63 -13.28
N ASN A 138 25.79 5.56 -13.53
CA ASN A 138 25.75 6.91 -12.97
C ASN A 138 26.49 7.89 -13.88
N GLY A 139 25.77 8.84 -14.47
CA GLY A 139 26.36 9.89 -15.28
C GLY A 139 25.49 10.32 -16.46
N TRP A 140 26.10 11.08 -17.38
CA TRP A 140 25.48 11.53 -18.62
C TRP A 140 25.67 10.50 -19.74
N ILE A 141 24.63 10.28 -20.54
CA ILE A 141 24.67 9.42 -21.73
C ILE A 141 23.84 10.00 -22.88
N GLY A 142 24.34 9.92 -24.11
CA GLY A 142 23.59 10.30 -25.30
C GLY A 142 22.48 9.30 -25.60
N ILE A 143 21.24 9.77 -25.78
CA ILE A 143 20.06 8.90 -25.92
C ILE A 143 19.42 8.91 -27.32
N GLY A 144 19.87 9.74 -28.26
CA GLY A 144 19.30 9.86 -29.62
C GLY A 144 20.32 9.64 -30.73
N LYS A 145 19.85 9.52 -31.99
CA LYS A 145 20.73 9.51 -33.17
C LYS A 145 21.33 10.90 -33.35
N SER A 146 22.66 11.02 -33.46
CA SER A 146 23.26 12.26 -33.98
C SER A 146 22.82 12.42 -35.44
N LYS A 147 22.42 13.63 -35.83
CA LYS A 147 22.25 13.93 -37.26
C LYS A 147 23.66 14.00 -37.86
N LEU A 148 23.88 13.22 -38.90
CA LEU A 148 25.12 13.08 -39.64
C LEU A 148 25.76 14.45 -39.97
N ASP A 149 27.09 14.50 -39.94
CA ASP A 149 28.01 15.57 -40.40
C ASP A 149 28.31 16.81 -39.54
N SER A 150 27.96 16.82 -38.25
CA SER A 150 28.63 17.74 -37.31
C SER A 150 28.91 16.99 -36.02
N GLY A 151 30.16 17.02 -35.53
CA GLY A 151 30.60 16.33 -34.31
C GLY A 151 29.98 16.83 -33.00
N GLN A 152 28.74 17.33 -33.04
CA GLN A 152 27.97 17.79 -31.90
C GLN A 152 27.30 16.58 -31.21
N PRO A 153 27.38 16.46 -29.88
CA PRO A 153 26.70 15.39 -29.16
C PRO A 153 25.19 15.54 -29.28
N GLY A 154 24.47 14.42 -29.47
CA GLY A 154 23.01 14.39 -29.44
C GLY A 154 22.44 14.72 -28.05
N VAL A 155 21.11 14.60 -27.89
CA VAL A 155 20.45 14.80 -26.58
C VAL A 155 21.08 13.87 -25.54
N GLU A 156 21.46 14.43 -24.39
CA GLU A 156 22.06 13.69 -23.28
C GLU A 156 21.11 13.59 -22.10
N LEU A 157 21.05 12.40 -21.51
CA LEU A 157 20.30 12.07 -20.32
C LEU A 157 21.28 11.77 -19.19
N HIS A 158 21.16 12.48 -18.08
CA HIS A 158 21.74 12.08 -16.82
C HIS A 158 20.79 11.14 -16.10
N LEU A 159 21.34 10.08 -15.53
CA LEU A 159 20.60 9.20 -14.64
C LEU A 159 21.55 8.43 -13.74
N ARG A 160 20.99 7.98 -12.62
CA ARG A 160 21.62 7.03 -11.71
C ARG A 160 20.71 5.82 -11.57
N VAL A 161 21.24 4.64 -11.88
CA VAL A 161 20.53 3.37 -11.68
C VAL A 161 21.26 2.59 -10.59
N LYS A 162 20.55 2.29 -9.52
CA LYS A 162 21.10 1.65 -8.32
C LYS A 162 20.25 0.46 -7.91
N LEU A 163 20.91 -0.63 -7.53
CA LEU A 163 20.32 -1.76 -6.83
C LEU A 163 20.71 -1.68 -5.36
N ASP A 164 19.73 -1.77 -4.49
CA ASP A 164 19.89 -1.87 -3.04
C ASP A 164 19.23 -3.17 -2.56
N PRO A 165 19.92 -4.00 -1.75
CA PRO A 165 19.25 -5.01 -0.95
C PRO A 165 18.18 -4.35 -0.07
N ASP A 166 16.95 -4.85 -0.15
CA ASP A 166 15.79 -4.33 0.58
C ASP A 166 15.11 -5.49 1.32
N PRO A 167 15.77 -6.14 2.29
CA PRO A 167 15.18 -7.27 3.02
C PRO A 167 13.91 -6.84 3.73
N ARG A 168 12.79 -7.52 3.47
CA ARG A 168 11.48 -7.21 4.05
C ARG A 168 10.95 -8.36 4.89
N TYR A 169 10.29 -8.02 5.99
CA TYR A 169 9.42 -8.96 6.67
C TYR A 169 8.11 -9.06 5.90
N VAL A 170 7.91 -10.17 5.21
CA VAL A 170 6.63 -10.50 4.58
C VAL A 170 5.81 -11.30 5.57
N PHE A 171 4.68 -10.72 6.00
CA PHE A 171 3.72 -11.41 6.85
C PHE A 171 2.84 -12.27 5.96
N GLN A 172 3.30 -13.48 5.72
CA GLN A 172 2.47 -14.51 5.12
C GLN A 172 1.74 -15.22 6.25
N PHE A 173 0.42 -15.03 6.33
CA PHE A 173 -0.39 -15.82 7.24
C PHE A 173 -0.43 -17.26 6.72
N GLU A 174 0.32 -18.15 7.37
CA GLU A 174 -0.07 -19.55 7.43
C GLU A 174 -1.39 -19.62 8.20
N ASP A 175 -2.22 -20.64 7.94
CA ASP A 175 -3.56 -20.88 8.52
C ASP A 175 -3.57 -21.03 10.08
N VAL A 176 -2.66 -20.40 10.84
CA VAL A 176 -2.53 -20.52 12.31
C VAL A 176 -2.14 -19.19 12.97
N THR A 177 -3.10 -18.64 13.71
CA THR A 177 -2.98 -17.41 14.51
C THR A 177 -2.38 -17.70 15.91
N ARG A 178 -1.24 -17.08 16.26
CA ARG A 178 -0.62 -17.10 17.61
C ARG A 178 -0.09 -15.72 18.00
N LEU A 179 -0.92 -14.85 18.58
CA LEU A 179 -0.43 -13.64 19.25
C LEU A 179 -0.93 -13.56 20.70
N SER A 180 -0.01 -13.15 21.57
CA SER A 180 -0.13 -13.11 23.03
C SER A 180 -1.09 -12.01 23.48
N PRO A 181 -2.22 -12.33 24.15
CA PRO A 181 -3.09 -11.31 24.72
C PRO A 181 -2.40 -10.54 25.86
N GLN A 182 -2.64 -9.24 25.97
CA GLN A 182 -2.28 -8.48 27.16
C GLN A 182 -3.21 -8.90 28.31
N ILE A 183 -2.67 -9.15 29.50
CA ILE A 183 -3.47 -9.54 30.67
C ILE A 183 -3.78 -8.28 31.46
N VAL A 184 -5.05 -7.86 31.47
CA VAL A 184 -5.50 -6.72 32.29
C VAL A 184 -6.45 -7.24 33.37
N GLN A 185 -6.31 -6.70 34.57
CA GLN A 185 -7.20 -6.96 35.70
C GLN A 185 -8.40 -6.01 35.59
N LEU A 186 -9.56 -6.53 35.19
CA LEU A 186 -10.81 -5.76 35.21
C LEU A 186 -11.49 -5.97 36.57
N GLN A 187 -11.77 -4.87 37.27
CA GLN A 187 -12.55 -4.71 38.51
C GLN A 187 -12.62 -5.94 39.44
N GLY A 188 -11.82 -5.94 40.51
CA GLY A 188 -11.72 -7.05 41.47
C GLY A 188 -10.52 -7.98 41.20
N SER A 189 -10.58 -9.25 41.63
CA SER A 189 -9.49 -10.25 41.53
C SER A 189 -9.42 -11.00 40.18
N ILE A 190 -10.23 -10.61 39.19
CA ILE A 190 -10.36 -11.30 37.91
C ILE A 190 -9.28 -10.82 36.94
N LYS A 191 -8.33 -11.71 36.62
CA LYS A 191 -7.34 -11.51 35.55
C LYS A 191 -7.84 -12.20 34.29
N GLN A 192 -7.96 -11.46 33.19
CA GLN A 192 -8.38 -12.03 31.91
C GLN A 192 -7.52 -11.52 30.74
N PRO A 193 -7.33 -12.34 29.70
CA PRO A 193 -6.70 -11.90 28.48
C PRO A 193 -7.61 -10.86 27.80
N ILE A 194 -7.00 -9.76 27.39
CA ILE A 194 -7.59 -8.75 26.53
C ILE A 194 -6.77 -8.72 25.24
N PHE A 195 -7.48 -8.80 24.12
CA PHE A 195 -6.93 -8.52 22.82
C PHE A 195 -7.15 -7.03 22.52
N SER A 196 -6.10 -6.31 22.16
CA SER A 196 -6.23 -4.93 21.69
C SER A 196 -5.39 -4.75 20.44
N CYS A 197 -6.01 -4.19 19.41
CA CYS A 197 -5.38 -3.87 18.14
C CYS A 197 -5.71 -2.42 17.77
N LYS A 198 -4.69 -1.61 17.55
CA LYS A 198 -4.83 -0.22 17.10
C LYS A 198 -4.40 -0.16 15.64
N PHE A 199 -5.28 0.35 14.79
CA PHE A 199 -5.06 0.46 13.36
C PHE A 199 -4.61 1.87 13.03
N SER A 200 -3.56 1.97 12.21
CA SER A 200 -3.00 3.23 11.74
C SER A 200 -2.86 3.16 10.23
N HIS A 201 -3.03 4.30 9.56
CA HIS A 201 -2.86 4.41 8.12
C HIS A 201 -1.90 5.57 7.82
N ASP A 202 -1.08 5.39 6.79
CA ASP A 202 -0.11 6.41 6.38
C ASP A 202 -0.84 7.52 5.61
N ARG A 203 -0.87 8.73 6.16
CA ARG A 203 -1.14 9.94 5.38
C ARG A 203 0.21 10.67 5.22
N PRO A 204 0.44 11.39 4.11
CA PRO A 204 1.76 11.90 3.70
C PRO A 204 2.58 12.69 4.74
N GLU A 205 1.99 13.07 5.88
CA GLU A 205 2.65 13.85 6.94
C GLU A 205 2.42 13.33 8.38
N SER A 206 1.75 12.18 8.62
CA SER A 206 1.68 11.57 9.97
C SER A 206 1.13 10.13 10.04
N TRP A 207 1.70 9.31 10.95
CA TRP A 207 1.20 7.98 11.35
C TRP A 207 0.03 8.13 12.32
N GLN A 208 -1.16 8.40 11.80
CA GLN A 208 -2.33 8.61 12.64
C GLN A 208 -3.20 7.36 12.77
N PRO A 209 -3.64 7.04 14.01
CA PRO A 209 -4.49 5.90 14.22
C PRO A 209 -5.94 6.23 13.84
N TRP A 210 -6.57 5.36 13.05
CA TRP A 210 -7.94 5.56 12.59
C TRP A 210 -8.96 4.74 13.38
N GLY A 211 -8.52 3.69 14.07
CA GLY A 211 -9.42 2.84 14.85
C GLY A 211 -8.74 1.96 15.88
N LYS A 212 -9.52 1.46 16.83
CA LYS A 212 -9.09 0.58 17.91
C LYS A 212 -10.12 -0.53 18.11
N LEU A 213 -9.67 -1.78 17.98
CA LEU A 213 -10.41 -2.98 18.37
C LEU A 213 -9.94 -3.42 19.76
N GLU A 214 -10.87 -3.62 20.66
CA GLU A 214 -10.67 -4.28 21.95
C GLU A 214 -11.56 -5.52 22.00
N ALA A 215 -11.05 -6.60 22.55
CA ALA A 215 -11.85 -7.78 22.79
C ALA A 215 -11.46 -8.47 24.10
N TRP A 216 -12.48 -8.99 24.80
CA TRP A 216 -12.32 -9.72 26.05
C TRP A 216 -13.37 -10.82 26.17
N ARG A 217 -13.09 -11.81 27.01
CA ARG A 217 -13.99 -12.92 27.26
C ARG A 217 -14.95 -12.60 28.39
N GLU A 218 -16.24 -12.63 28.11
CA GLU A 218 -17.31 -12.57 29.11
C GLU A 218 -17.68 -14.00 29.52
N ARG A 219 -17.62 -14.25 30.84
CA ARG A 219 -17.96 -15.56 31.41
C ARG A 219 -19.41 -15.57 31.87
N GLY A 220 -20.16 -16.57 31.44
CA GLY A 220 -21.57 -16.75 31.79
C GLY A 220 -22.02 -18.18 31.56
N LEU A 221 -23.34 -18.39 31.41
CA LEU A 221 -23.89 -19.72 31.05
C LEU A 221 -23.34 -20.22 29.70
N ARG A 222 -22.99 -19.29 28.82
CA ARG A 222 -22.23 -19.52 27.60
C ARG A 222 -21.15 -18.45 27.54
N ASP A 223 -19.92 -18.86 27.31
CA ASP A 223 -18.82 -17.90 27.16
C ASP A 223 -18.92 -17.18 25.82
N SER A 224 -18.69 -15.87 25.84
CA SER A 224 -18.65 -15.01 24.66
C SER A 224 -17.39 -14.15 24.64
N ILE A 225 -16.97 -13.78 23.44
CA ILE A 225 -15.93 -12.77 23.20
C ILE A 225 -16.66 -11.49 22.84
N CYS A 226 -16.60 -10.49 23.70
CA CYS A 226 -17.07 -9.15 23.40
C CYS A 226 -16.00 -8.48 22.53
N CYS A 227 -16.37 -8.05 21.33
CA CYS A 227 -15.53 -7.29 20.40
C CYS A 227 -16.07 -5.87 20.32
N ARG A 228 -15.25 -4.89 20.67
CA ARG A 228 -15.57 -3.47 20.67
C ARG A 228 -14.63 -2.72 19.74
N PHE A 229 -15.19 -2.12 18.70
CA PHE A 229 -14.45 -1.31 17.74
C PHE A 229 -14.82 0.17 17.85
N ARG A 230 -13.81 1.03 17.97
CA ARG A 230 -13.94 2.48 18.02
C ARG A 230 -13.16 3.14 16.90
N LEU A 231 -13.74 4.17 16.29
CA LEU A 231 -13.02 5.10 15.41
C LEU A 231 -12.38 6.21 16.24
N LEU A 232 -11.22 6.66 15.81
CA LEU A 232 -10.47 7.74 16.42
C LEU A 232 -10.51 8.94 15.46
N SER A 233 -10.98 10.10 15.94
CA SER A 233 -11.07 11.33 15.14
C SER A 233 -9.89 12.28 15.40
N GLU A 234 -9.51 13.04 14.38
CA GLU A 234 -8.35 13.95 14.33
C GLU A 234 -8.65 15.38 14.86
N GLY A 235 -9.87 15.65 15.36
CA GLY A 235 -10.27 16.98 15.86
C GLY A 235 -9.79 17.30 17.28
N GLN A 236 -9.61 18.60 17.57
CA GLN A 236 -9.02 19.21 18.78
C GLN A 236 -9.68 18.86 20.15
N GLU A 237 -10.66 17.96 20.17
CA GLU A 237 -11.10 17.21 21.35
C GLU A 237 -11.16 15.72 20.97
N GLY A 238 -10.31 14.89 21.59
CA GLY A 238 -10.12 13.48 21.27
C GLY A 238 -11.34 12.60 21.51
N GLY A 239 -12.35 12.70 20.64
CA GLY A 239 -13.54 11.88 20.65
C GLY A 239 -13.29 10.51 20.04
N GLU A 240 -13.30 9.46 20.86
CA GLU A 240 -13.44 8.08 20.37
C GLU A 240 -14.92 7.81 20.06
N LEU A 241 -15.23 7.43 18.82
CA LEU A 241 -16.59 7.08 18.41
C LEU A 241 -16.76 5.56 18.46
N LEU A 242 -17.66 5.06 19.32
CA LEU A 242 -18.00 3.64 19.35
C LEU A 242 -18.78 3.25 18.09
N VAL A 243 -18.19 2.38 17.27
CA VAL A 243 -18.74 1.99 15.96
C VAL A 243 -19.40 0.62 16.01
N SER A 244 -18.85 -0.33 16.76
CA SER A 244 -19.45 -1.65 16.90
C SER A 244 -19.10 -2.26 18.24
N GLU A 245 -20.08 -2.91 18.87
CA GLU A 245 -19.90 -3.73 20.06
C GLU A 245 -20.76 -4.98 19.91
N ILE A 246 -20.10 -6.14 19.80
CA ILE A 246 -20.74 -7.40 19.45
C ILE A 246 -20.19 -8.51 20.35
N ASN A 247 -21.10 -9.33 20.87
CA ASN A 247 -20.77 -10.54 21.60
C ASN A 247 -20.78 -11.75 20.66
N ILE A 248 -19.62 -12.35 20.46
CA ILE A 248 -19.41 -13.53 19.62
C ILE A 248 -19.35 -14.76 20.51
N ASN A 249 -20.07 -15.84 20.19
CA ASN A 249 -20.00 -17.05 20.99
C ASN A 249 -18.61 -17.70 20.88
N ALA A 250 -17.97 -18.00 22.02
CA ALA A 250 -16.59 -18.49 22.03
C ALA A 250 -16.43 -19.86 21.34
N GLU A 251 -17.38 -20.77 21.49
CA GLU A 251 -17.28 -22.14 20.94
C GLU A 251 -17.82 -22.25 19.50
N LYS A 252 -18.89 -21.51 19.22
CA LYS A 252 -19.60 -21.57 17.94
C LYS A 252 -19.06 -20.55 16.93
N GLY A 253 -18.45 -19.47 17.39
CA GLY A 253 -18.13 -18.31 16.57
C GLY A 253 -19.37 -17.45 16.34
N GLY A 254 -19.32 -16.59 15.33
CA GLY A 254 -20.39 -15.65 15.02
C GLY A 254 -19.97 -14.67 13.95
N GLU A 255 -20.71 -13.58 13.87
CA GLU A 255 -20.51 -12.54 12.86
C GLU A 255 -20.22 -11.23 13.57
N PHE A 256 -19.14 -10.58 13.18
CA PHE A 256 -18.84 -9.21 13.55
C PHE A 256 -19.24 -8.31 12.38
N PHE A 257 -19.96 -7.24 12.64
CA PHE A 257 -20.38 -6.31 11.61
C PHE A 257 -20.27 -4.87 12.09
N ILE A 258 -20.15 -3.96 11.12
CA ILE A 258 -20.24 -2.52 11.30
C ILE A 258 -21.43 -2.06 10.47
N ASP A 259 -22.40 -1.47 11.14
CA ASP A 259 -23.58 -0.87 10.53
C ASP A 259 -23.85 0.48 11.19
N THR A 260 -23.77 1.54 10.40
CA THR A 260 -23.91 2.91 10.88
C THR A 260 -25.37 3.30 11.15
N ASP A 261 -26.35 2.56 10.63
CA ASP A 261 -27.79 2.79 10.92
C ASP A 261 -28.16 2.44 12.36
N ARG A 262 -27.48 1.45 12.94
CA ARG A 262 -27.74 1.01 14.32
C ARG A 262 -27.36 2.07 15.35
N GLN A 263 -26.47 2.98 14.96
CA GLN A 263 -25.99 4.09 15.80
C GLN A 263 -27.04 5.21 15.90
N MET A 264 -27.76 5.53 14.82
CA MET A 264 -28.85 6.53 14.84
C MET A 264 -30.04 6.13 15.69
N ARG A 265 -30.34 4.82 15.80
CA ARG A 265 -31.39 4.32 16.70
C ARG A 265 -31.02 4.40 18.17
N ALA A 266 -29.72 4.39 18.50
CA ALA A 266 -29.23 4.55 19.87
C ALA A 266 -29.14 6.03 20.30
N SER A 267 -29.00 6.97 19.36
CA SER A 267 -28.96 8.42 19.61
C SER A 267 -30.33 9.13 19.49
N GLY A 268 -31.40 8.40 19.19
CA GLY A 268 -32.79 8.89 19.30
C GLY A 268 -33.23 9.93 18.26
N GLN A 269 -32.49 10.15 17.18
CA GLN A 269 -32.90 11.09 16.12
C GLN A 269 -33.83 10.41 15.11
N THR A 270 -35.09 10.81 15.09
CA THR A 270 -36.10 10.33 14.13
C THR A 270 -35.91 10.97 12.76
N PRO A 271 -36.12 10.25 11.63
CA PRO A 271 -35.96 10.83 10.31
C PRO A 271 -37.15 11.73 9.97
N ILE A 272 -36.87 12.98 9.59
CA ILE A 272 -37.84 13.96 9.09
C ILE A 272 -38.42 13.47 7.74
N PRO A 273 -39.74 13.59 7.49
CA PRO A 273 -40.36 13.05 6.28
C PRO A 273 -40.03 13.90 5.05
N SER A 274 -39.94 13.22 3.90
CA SER A 274 -39.55 13.70 2.59
C SER A 274 -40.34 14.93 2.10
N PRO A 275 -39.70 15.93 1.45
CA PRO A 275 -40.41 16.82 0.56
C PRO A 275 -40.43 16.25 -0.86
N ARG A 276 -41.62 16.24 -1.43
CA ARG A 276 -41.90 16.02 -2.85
C ARG A 276 -41.42 17.23 -3.66
N SER A 277 -41.04 16.97 -4.91
CA SER A 277 -40.97 17.91 -6.05
C SER A 277 -39.60 18.47 -6.47
N SER A 278 -39.34 18.25 -7.77
CA SER A 278 -38.46 18.86 -8.77
C SER A 278 -37.34 19.84 -8.37
N GLY A 279 -36.14 19.58 -8.91
CA GLY A 279 -35.23 20.63 -9.36
C GLY A 279 -33.84 20.62 -8.72
N ASP A 280 -32.85 20.27 -9.55
CA ASP A 280 -31.49 20.82 -9.61
C ASP A 280 -30.42 20.53 -8.53
N PHE A 281 -29.21 20.48 -9.09
CA PHE A 281 -27.94 20.02 -8.57
C PHE A 281 -27.37 20.85 -7.42
N GLY A 282 -26.67 20.18 -6.49
CA GLY A 282 -25.58 20.79 -5.72
C GLY A 282 -25.52 20.37 -4.26
N GLY A 283 -24.40 19.75 -3.87
CA GLY A 283 -24.04 19.57 -2.46
C GLY A 283 -23.83 18.12 -2.07
N LEU A 284 -22.57 17.75 -1.88
CA LEU A 284 -22.16 16.53 -1.18
C LEU A 284 -22.71 16.58 0.27
N SER A 285 -23.91 16.07 0.50
CA SER A 285 -24.35 15.69 1.84
C SER A 285 -23.58 14.44 2.28
N PRO A 286 -23.21 14.31 3.57
CA PRO A 286 -22.56 13.11 4.07
C PRO A 286 -23.51 11.94 3.86
N VAL A 287 -23.06 10.93 3.12
CA VAL A 287 -23.91 9.79 2.75
C VAL A 287 -24.39 9.10 4.02
N VAL A 288 -25.70 9.18 4.22
CA VAL A 288 -26.49 8.69 5.35
C VAL A 288 -26.45 7.17 5.42
N GLY A 289 -25.98 6.63 6.54
CA GLY A 289 -26.45 5.36 7.12
C GLY A 289 -26.24 4.05 6.36
N GLY A 290 -26.00 2.96 7.08
CA GLY A 290 -26.09 1.59 6.58
C GLY A 290 -24.89 0.69 6.80
N PHE A 291 -25.01 -0.51 6.22
CA PHE A 291 -24.03 -1.60 6.26
C PHE A 291 -22.65 -1.16 5.71
N VAL A 292 -21.60 -1.40 6.50
CA VAL A 292 -20.20 -1.11 6.14
C VAL A 292 -19.43 -2.41 5.88
N MET A 293 -19.39 -3.29 6.88
CA MET A 293 -18.73 -4.59 6.77
C MET A 293 -19.41 -5.66 7.63
N CYS A 294 -19.24 -6.92 7.24
CA CYS A 294 -19.46 -8.08 8.09
C CYS A 294 -18.32 -9.07 7.88
N CYS A 295 -17.82 -9.67 8.94
CA CYS A 295 -16.94 -10.82 8.86
C CYS A 295 -17.45 -11.96 9.74
N LYS A 296 -17.40 -13.18 9.20
CA LYS A 296 -17.77 -14.38 9.92
C LYS A 296 -16.53 -15.04 10.52
N VAL A 297 -16.53 -15.22 11.82
CA VAL A 297 -15.44 -15.85 12.57
C VAL A 297 -15.89 -17.19 13.14
N ARG A 298 -14.96 -18.15 13.19
CA ARG A 298 -15.23 -19.47 13.77
C ARG A 298 -14.89 -19.46 15.26
N GLY A 299 -15.58 -20.31 16.01
CA GLY A 299 -15.27 -20.49 17.43
C GLY A 299 -13.93 -21.19 17.66
N GLU A 300 -13.49 -21.12 18.92
CA GLU A 300 -12.20 -21.63 19.39
C GLU A 300 -11.89 -23.04 18.85
N GLY A 301 -10.69 -23.21 18.30
CA GLY A 301 -10.12 -24.52 17.96
C GLY A 301 -10.52 -25.04 16.58
N LYS A 302 -11.20 -24.19 15.80
CA LYS A 302 -11.55 -24.44 14.40
C LYS A 302 -10.63 -23.60 13.52
N ASN A 303 -10.19 -24.15 12.38
CA ASN A 303 -9.44 -23.39 11.39
C ASN A 303 -10.34 -22.28 10.83
N SER A 304 -9.97 -21.04 11.04
CA SER A 304 -10.69 -19.87 10.55
C SER A 304 -10.23 -19.50 9.14
N LYS A 305 -11.22 -19.21 8.29
CA LYS A 305 -11.03 -18.54 7.01
C LYS A 305 -12.05 -17.42 6.98
N PRO A 306 -11.73 -16.24 7.56
CA PRO A 306 -12.72 -15.20 7.76
C PRO A 306 -13.25 -14.74 6.40
N LEU A 307 -14.54 -14.96 6.18
CA LEU A 307 -15.24 -14.44 5.00
C LEU A 307 -15.68 -13.02 5.31
N VAL A 308 -15.23 -12.06 4.50
CA VAL A 308 -15.47 -10.62 4.71
C VAL A 308 -16.39 -10.10 3.60
N GLN A 309 -17.47 -9.45 4.01
CA GLN A 309 -18.40 -8.73 3.16
C GLN A 309 -18.19 -7.23 3.40
N LEU A 310 -17.96 -6.47 2.33
CA LEU A 310 -17.78 -5.02 2.39
C LEU A 310 -18.83 -4.34 1.51
N ALA A 311 -19.40 -3.25 1.99
CA ALA A 311 -20.22 -2.40 1.14
C ALA A 311 -19.31 -1.60 0.19
N MET A 312 -19.52 -1.80 -1.12
CA MET A 312 -18.75 -1.13 -2.17
C MET A 312 -18.73 0.41 -2.05
N ARG A 313 -19.77 1.00 -1.43
CA ARG A 313 -19.85 2.45 -1.20
C ARG A 313 -18.75 3.01 -0.27
N HIS A 314 -18.12 2.15 0.53
CA HIS A 314 -17.04 2.51 1.48
C HIS A 314 -15.65 2.09 0.97
N VAL A 315 -15.55 1.54 -0.24
CA VAL A 315 -14.29 1.05 -0.82
C VAL A 315 -14.00 1.84 -2.09
N THR A 316 -13.05 2.77 -2.02
CA THR A 316 -12.63 3.57 -3.17
C THR A 316 -11.30 3.09 -3.77
N CYS A 317 -10.47 2.44 -2.96
CA CYS A 317 -9.19 1.84 -3.37
C CYS A 317 -8.89 0.52 -2.64
N VAL A 318 -7.75 -0.10 -2.95
CA VAL A 318 -7.33 -1.38 -2.35
C VAL A 318 -6.95 -1.19 -0.89
N GLU A 319 -6.39 -0.03 -0.55
CA GLU A 319 -6.02 0.36 0.81
C GLU A 319 -7.27 0.44 1.70
N ASP A 320 -8.37 1.03 1.20
CA ASP A 320 -9.66 1.06 1.90
C ASP A 320 -10.20 -0.36 2.16
N ALA A 321 -10.05 -1.29 1.23
CA ALA A 321 -10.42 -2.68 1.47
C ALA A 321 -9.47 -3.35 2.50
N ALA A 322 -8.16 -3.08 2.39
CA ALA A 322 -7.14 -3.67 3.24
C ALA A 322 -7.31 -3.31 4.72
N ILE A 323 -7.77 -2.09 5.03
CA ILE A 323 -8.05 -1.70 6.42
C ILE A 323 -9.19 -2.51 7.04
N PHE A 324 -10.26 -2.80 6.29
CA PHE A 324 -11.36 -3.64 6.78
C PHE A 324 -10.96 -5.12 6.83
N MET A 325 -10.10 -5.58 5.92
CA MET A 325 -9.53 -6.93 5.97
C MET A 325 -8.63 -7.11 7.19
N ALA A 326 -7.79 -6.13 7.50
CA ALA A 326 -6.96 -6.14 8.71
C ALA A 326 -7.83 -6.16 9.98
N LEU A 327 -8.92 -5.41 10.01
CA LEU A 327 -9.89 -5.45 11.11
C LEU A 327 -10.55 -6.82 11.23
N ALA A 328 -11.00 -7.42 10.13
CA ALA A 328 -11.59 -8.75 10.14
C ALA A 328 -10.61 -9.83 10.64
N ALA A 329 -9.34 -9.76 10.22
CA ALA A 329 -8.29 -10.64 10.72
C ALA A 329 -8.04 -10.45 12.22
N ALA A 330 -8.08 -9.21 12.71
CA ALA A 330 -7.93 -8.91 14.14
C ALA A 330 -9.13 -9.43 14.98
N VAL A 331 -10.36 -9.36 14.46
CA VAL A 331 -11.53 -9.97 15.11
C VAL A 331 -11.39 -11.49 15.16
N ASP A 332 -10.94 -12.12 14.07
CA ASP A 332 -10.71 -13.56 14.04
C ASP A 332 -9.62 -14.02 15.04
N LEU A 333 -8.50 -13.29 15.06
CA LEU A 333 -7.43 -13.42 16.06
C LEU A 333 -7.94 -13.30 17.49
N SER A 334 -8.92 -12.43 17.74
CA SER A 334 -9.44 -12.17 19.08
C SER A 334 -10.09 -13.40 19.73
N ILE A 335 -10.66 -14.31 18.93
CA ILE A 335 -11.29 -15.55 19.42
C ILE A 335 -10.26 -16.45 20.09
N GLU A 336 -9.08 -16.56 19.47
CA GLU A 336 -7.98 -17.37 19.99
C GLU A 336 -7.22 -16.64 21.11
N ALA A 337 -7.01 -15.32 20.95
CA ALA A 337 -6.31 -14.51 21.92
C ALA A 337 -7.07 -14.40 23.26
N CYS A 338 -8.40 -14.38 23.25
CA CYS A 338 -9.20 -14.24 24.47
C CYS A 338 -9.44 -15.55 25.24
N ARG A 339 -8.83 -16.66 24.81
CA ARG A 339 -8.96 -17.97 25.49
C ARG A 339 -8.53 -17.91 26.95
N PRO A 340 -9.29 -18.55 27.87
CA PRO A 340 -8.92 -18.55 29.28
C PRO A 340 -7.59 -19.28 29.50
N PHE A 341 -6.80 -18.83 30.48
CA PHE A 341 -5.57 -19.51 30.86
C PHE A 341 -5.85 -20.97 31.22
N ARG A 342 -5.24 -21.91 30.48
CA ARG A 342 -5.23 -23.31 30.87
C ARG A 342 -4.43 -23.43 32.17
N ARG A 343 -5.11 -23.44 33.31
CA ARG A 343 -4.52 -23.96 34.55
C ARG A 343 -4.31 -25.45 34.32
N LYS A 344 -3.08 -25.84 33.95
CA LYS A 344 -2.66 -27.23 33.94
C LYS A 344 -2.65 -27.68 35.40
N MET A 345 -3.79 -28.13 35.90
CA MET A 345 -3.88 -28.72 37.22
C MET A 345 -3.12 -30.05 37.11
N ARG A 346 -1.84 -30.06 37.52
CA ARG A 346 -1.14 -31.32 37.81
C ARG A 346 -2.00 -31.98 38.89
N ARG A 347 -2.81 -32.96 38.51
CA ARG A 347 -3.38 -33.92 39.45
C ARG A 347 -2.18 -34.63 40.06
N VAL A 348 -1.76 -34.17 41.22
CA VAL A 348 -0.96 -34.99 42.13
C VAL A 348 -1.87 -36.16 42.45
N SER A 349 -1.50 -37.33 41.96
CA SER A 349 -2.14 -38.60 42.26
C SER A 349 -1.99 -38.85 43.76
N GLN A 350 -3.02 -38.49 44.53
CA GLN A 350 -3.14 -38.93 45.91
C GLN A 350 -4.04 -40.17 45.92
N THR A 351 -3.35 -41.30 45.88
CA THR A 351 -3.78 -42.61 46.36
C THR A 351 -4.55 -42.55 47.69
N ARG A 352 -5.54 -43.45 47.81
CA ARG A 352 -5.84 -44.36 48.96
C ARG A 352 -7.36 -44.44 49.22
N HIS A 353 -7.94 -45.59 48.87
CA HIS A 353 -8.42 -46.67 49.77
C HIS A 353 -9.88 -46.45 50.20
N SER A 354 -10.79 -47.29 49.69
CA SER A 354 -11.39 -48.45 50.41
C SER A 354 -12.73 -48.02 51.05
N TRP A 355 -13.84 -48.74 50.98
CA TRP A 355 -14.09 -50.18 50.91
C TRP A 355 -15.29 -50.49 50.01
#